data_AF-R7A1B3-F1
#
_entry.id   AF-R7A1B3-F1
#
_cell.length_a   1.000
_cell.length_b   1.000
_cell.length_c   1.000
_cell.angle_alpha   90.00
_cell.angle_beta   90.00
_cell.angle_gamma   90.00
#
_symmetry.space_group_name_H-M   'P 1'
#
loop_
_entity.id
_entity.type
_entity.pdbx_description
1 polymer ?
#
loop_
_entity_poly.entity_id
_entity_poly.type
_entity_poly.pdbx_seq_one_letter_code
_entity_poly.pdbx_strand_id
1 'polypeptide(L)'
;MLNTKNLKMMKKIVYLTAFLGIIVYPFCMTSCSKSLPETEISSSSEGRIDWKMEVETSRAAMNVDGSGRFEEGDTIMVHTRNLKDGHMQHYALCLSNGKWMPELYWTEVGEEVEFTAWHVASARRLYQASQTSSDYLHTLATDQQGEGYRRSDLLWAKARVKAGETVQLHFTHALHRLHLILESKDASYTATQLQQAEVQVYTPCQLSFTLGNGTWQNPSGYQWITPAIQSDGSRMALLSPQETEALRTDGWIRIRIDGQEITVKAPESVNGKPFDRLEAGKETTYRLNLQKDHSSKPDAFAGTSLWVYGVKPPADGQWNVDHTQFPWAEGCGWFDCNKVDPSDVSPSGDGLMCWAAATSNLIHWWLQQNRETEAVKSYTGPQAVPSDMLHSEIFQLYKKHFSNRGAYPLKAINWFFNGVFYRKLYDTDRPDPAAGFFRAQLGSHSLGAEYVGMDLKRDRFNAIIKQALSSQQGILFIVNIGKAWSTHAVTLWGVKFDADGLIDTLYMVDNNDGRYDKRGTIREMKVKYLPYSSTNPDLYPYVPNSLGNFTIRIESLCTLSLGREWIK
;
A
#
# COMPACT_ATOMS: atom_id res chain seq x y z
N MET A 1 7.00 -71.88 -16.62
CA MET A 1 8.40 -71.90 -17.12
C MET A 1 8.99 -70.55 -16.71
N LEU A 2 9.84 -70.47 -15.68
CA LEU A 2 11.31 -70.61 -15.74
C LEU A 2 11.93 -69.73 -16.86
N ASN A 3 12.96 -68.88 -16.63
CA ASN A 3 14.06 -69.09 -15.67
C ASN A 3 14.76 -67.78 -15.17
N THR A 4 15.07 -67.76 -13.85
CA THR A 4 16.33 -67.32 -13.17
C THR A 4 16.89 -65.88 -13.28
N LYS A 5 16.98 -65.11 -12.17
CA LYS A 5 18.03 -65.06 -11.09
C LYS A 5 19.34 -64.39 -11.55
N ASN A 6 19.94 -63.40 -10.87
CA ASN A 6 20.37 -63.24 -9.46
C ASN A 6 20.63 -61.72 -9.17
N LEU A 7 20.88 -61.16 -7.97
CA LEU A 7 21.33 -61.69 -6.67
C LEU A 7 20.92 -60.74 -5.49
N LYS A 8 20.43 -61.29 -4.36
CA LYS A 8 20.61 -60.93 -2.91
C LYS A 8 20.74 -59.44 -2.45
N MET A 9 20.29 -58.97 -1.28
CA MET A 9 19.67 -59.45 -0.01
C MET A 9 19.22 -58.16 0.76
N MET A 10 18.40 -58.08 1.82
CA MET A 10 17.49 -58.95 2.61
C MET A 10 16.43 -58.00 3.26
N LYS A 11 15.12 -58.30 3.32
CA LYS A 11 14.36 -58.97 4.42
C LYS A 11 14.55 -58.34 5.81
N LYS A 12 13.52 -58.04 6.63
CA LYS A 12 12.05 -58.37 6.67
C LYS A 12 11.41 -57.44 7.75
N ILE A 13 10.12 -57.05 7.82
CA ILE A 13 8.80 -57.59 7.42
C ILE A 13 8.34 -58.80 8.27
N VAL A 14 7.29 -58.76 9.12
CA VAL A 14 6.39 -57.72 9.73
C VAL A 14 5.49 -58.46 10.78
N TYR A 15 4.74 -57.81 11.72
CA TYR A 15 3.32 -58.10 12.09
C TYR A 15 2.80 -57.47 13.42
N LEU A 16 1.46 -57.39 13.46
CA LEU A 16 0.53 -56.73 14.38
C LEU A 16 0.04 -57.69 15.51
N THR A 17 -0.18 -57.22 16.75
CA THR A 17 -1.46 -57.22 17.52
C THR A 17 -1.30 -57.18 19.06
N ALA A 18 -2.02 -56.22 19.68
CA ALA A 18 -2.68 -56.24 21.00
C ALA A 18 -1.99 -56.81 22.27
N PHE A 19 -1.83 -55.97 23.32
CA PHE A 19 -2.81 -55.94 24.43
C PHE A 19 -2.70 -54.67 25.30
N LEU A 20 -3.75 -54.40 26.09
CA LEU A 20 -3.89 -53.31 27.05
C LEU A 20 -2.89 -53.40 28.22
N GLY A 21 -2.46 -52.26 28.80
CA GLY A 21 -1.68 -52.24 30.04
C GLY A 21 -1.40 -50.82 30.56
N ILE A 22 -2.22 -50.34 31.51
CA ILE A 22 -2.01 -49.09 32.25
C ILE A 22 -0.89 -49.28 33.29
N ILE A 23 0.01 -48.28 33.46
CA ILE A 23 0.50 -47.76 34.75
C ILE A 23 1.55 -46.65 34.53
N VAL A 24 1.63 -45.73 35.49
CA VAL A 24 2.33 -44.43 35.46
C VAL A 24 3.38 -44.40 36.60
N TYR A 25 4.61 -43.93 36.32
CA TYR A 25 5.69 -43.54 37.27
C TYR A 25 6.37 -44.68 38.12
N PRO A 26 7.51 -44.44 38.83
CA PRO A 26 8.79 -43.78 38.44
C PRO A 26 10.04 -44.54 39.02
N PHE A 27 11.12 -43.83 39.45
CA PHE A 27 12.37 -44.26 40.15
C PHE A 27 13.50 -44.92 39.29
N CYS A 28 14.82 -44.77 39.53
CA CYS A 28 15.68 -44.01 40.48
C CYS A 28 16.78 -43.24 39.66
N MET A 29 17.46 -42.16 40.05
CA MET A 29 18.09 -41.68 41.31
C MET A 29 19.37 -42.42 41.80
N THR A 30 20.52 -41.76 41.60
CA THR A 30 21.73 -41.77 42.48
C THR A 30 22.24 -40.32 42.49
N SER A 31 22.24 -39.53 43.58
CA SER A 31 22.64 -39.69 44.98
C SER A 31 24.16 -39.60 45.22
N CYS A 32 24.60 -38.43 45.69
CA CYS A 32 25.61 -38.30 46.73
C CYS A 32 25.07 -37.30 47.76
N SER A 33 25.11 -37.68 49.05
CA SER A 33 24.43 -36.99 50.14
C SER A 33 25.38 -36.15 50.99
N LYS A 34 24.89 -35.01 51.47
CA LYS A 34 25.19 -34.46 52.80
C LYS A 34 23.99 -33.66 53.29
N SER A 35 23.36 -34.14 54.35
CA SER A 35 22.22 -33.52 55.01
C SER A 35 22.66 -32.33 55.87
N LEU A 36 21.98 -31.19 55.71
CA LEU A 36 21.93 -30.10 56.68
C LEU A 36 20.44 -29.83 57.02
N PRO A 37 20.15 -29.29 58.22
CA PRO A 37 18.86 -29.50 58.86
C PRO A 37 17.71 -28.67 58.25
N GLU A 38 16.49 -29.20 58.40
CA GLU A 38 15.25 -28.46 58.19
C GLU A 38 15.28 -27.19 59.03
N THR A 39 15.42 -26.05 58.38
CA THR A 39 15.26 -24.73 58.99
C THR A 39 14.25 -23.98 58.12
N GLU A 40 13.13 -23.63 58.75
CA GLU A 40 12.08 -22.71 58.36
C GLU A 40 11.97 -22.26 56.89
N ILE A 41 10.79 -22.50 56.31
CA ILE A 41 10.34 -21.83 55.08
C ILE A 41 10.13 -20.35 55.41
N SER A 42 11.20 -19.56 55.34
CA SER A 42 11.09 -18.11 55.25
C SER A 42 10.77 -17.73 53.81
N SER A 43 9.66 -17.05 53.58
CA SER A 43 9.31 -16.48 52.28
C SER A 43 10.15 -15.23 51.98
N SER A 44 11.45 -15.41 51.74
CA SER A 44 12.36 -14.32 51.40
C SER A 44 12.37 -14.06 49.89
N SER A 45 11.53 -13.11 49.46
CA SER A 45 11.78 -12.36 48.22
C SER A 45 12.94 -11.36 48.35
N GLU A 46 13.60 -11.34 49.51
CA GLU A 46 14.74 -10.47 49.81
C GLU A 46 15.92 -10.76 48.88
N GLY A 47 16.32 -9.75 48.11
CA GLY A 47 17.50 -9.83 47.25
C GLY A 47 17.31 -10.42 45.86
N ARG A 48 16.11 -10.90 45.47
CA ARG A 48 15.86 -11.30 44.07
C ARG A 48 15.84 -10.07 43.15
N ILE A 49 16.39 -10.20 41.95
CA ILE A 49 16.27 -9.20 40.89
C ILE A 49 14.84 -9.22 40.33
N ASP A 50 14.19 -8.06 40.35
CA ASP A 50 12.91 -7.82 39.69
C ASP A 50 13.15 -7.27 38.27
N TRP A 51 12.43 -7.80 37.28
CA TRP A 51 12.69 -7.55 35.86
C TRP A 51 11.51 -6.87 35.17
N LYS A 52 11.79 -5.74 34.50
CA LYS A 52 10.87 -5.09 33.58
C LYS A 52 11.52 -5.01 32.21
N MET A 53 11.28 -6.03 31.38
CA MET A 53 11.86 -6.13 30.04
C MET A 53 10.82 -5.71 29.00
N GLU A 54 11.10 -4.61 28.32
CA GLU A 54 10.21 -3.98 27.35
C GLU A 54 10.93 -3.91 26.01
N VAL A 55 10.17 -3.98 24.91
CA VAL A 55 10.73 -3.81 23.55
C VAL A 55 10.25 -2.47 23.02
N GLU A 56 11.16 -1.50 22.94
CA GLU A 56 10.87 -0.22 22.31
C GLU A 56 10.86 -0.42 20.80
N THR A 57 9.66 -0.52 20.24
CA THR A 57 9.36 -0.75 18.82
C THR A 57 9.89 -2.07 18.24
N SER A 58 9.13 -3.15 18.48
CA SER A 58 9.18 -4.46 17.79
C SER A 58 10.41 -5.36 18.07
N ARG A 59 10.29 -6.68 18.38
CA ARG A 59 9.11 -7.53 18.51
C ARG A 59 9.39 -8.91 19.17
N ALA A 60 8.44 -9.46 19.90
CA ALA A 60 7.93 -10.83 19.68
C ALA A 60 6.36 -10.78 19.69
N ALA A 61 5.69 -11.69 18.96
CA ALA A 61 4.39 -11.51 18.26
C ALA A 61 4.16 -10.17 17.50
N MET A 62 3.74 -10.21 16.22
CA MET A 62 3.44 -8.98 15.44
C MET A 62 2.08 -8.39 15.83
N ASN A 63 2.05 -7.10 16.10
CA ASN A 63 0.95 -6.25 15.63
C ASN A 63 1.34 -5.60 14.30
N VAL A 64 0.34 -5.15 13.52
CA VAL A 64 0.54 -4.53 12.19
C VAL A 64 1.21 -3.15 12.26
N ASP A 65 1.30 -2.55 13.46
CA ASP A 65 1.84 -1.22 13.73
C ASP A 65 3.31 -1.18 14.16
N GLY A 66 3.98 -2.33 14.28
CA GLY A 66 5.36 -2.42 14.76
C GLY A 66 5.52 -2.41 16.29
N SER A 67 4.44 -2.59 17.06
CA SER A 67 4.53 -2.94 18.48
C SER A 67 4.77 -4.45 18.69
N GLY A 68 5.36 -4.84 19.83
CA GLY A 68 5.58 -6.25 20.20
C GLY A 68 6.12 -6.43 21.63
N ARG A 69 6.17 -7.68 22.11
CA ARG A 69 6.51 -8.07 23.50
C ARG A 69 7.20 -9.44 23.52
N PHE A 70 7.99 -9.78 24.54
CA PHE A 70 8.49 -11.15 24.70
C PHE A 70 7.36 -12.18 24.93
N GLU A 71 7.56 -13.41 24.45
CA GLU A 71 6.61 -14.52 24.51
C GLU A 71 7.16 -15.72 25.32
N GLU A 72 6.27 -16.60 25.79
CA GLU A 72 6.65 -17.81 26.55
C GLU A 72 7.62 -18.68 25.72
N GLY A 73 8.78 -19.01 26.30
CA GLY A 73 9.87 -19.72 25.63
C GLY A 73 10.93 -18.83 24.98
N ASP A 74 10.72 -17.51 24.89
CA ASP A 74 11.77 -16.59 24.45
C ASP A 74 12.98 -16.66 25.39
N THR A 75 14.17 -16.66 24.79
CA THR A 75 15.44 -16.69 25.51
C THR A 75 16.21 -15.41 25.25
N ILE A 76 16.86 -14.88 26.28
CA ILE A 76 17.82 -13.78 26.19
C ILE A 76 19.13 -14.19 26.85
N MET A 77 20.22 -13.54 26.45
CA MET A 77 21.49 -13.60 27.16
C MET A 77 21.68 -12.28 27.92
N VAL A 78 21.94 -12.36 29.22
CA VAL A 78 22.23 -11.20 30.08
C VAL A 78 23.66 -11.29 30.57
N HIS A 79 24.42 -10.24 30.33
CA HIS A 79 25.73 -10.00 30.91
C HIS A 79 25.60 -9.01 32.07
N THR A 80 26.20 -9.31 33.21
CA THR A 80 26.30 -8.40 34.35
C THR A 80 27.73 -7.97 34.55
N ARG A 81 27.94 -6.73 35.01
CA ARG A 81 29.23 -6.22 35.45
C ARG A 81 29.05 -5.44 36.74
N ASN A 82 29.59 -5.96 37.84
CA ASN A 82 29.69 -5.23 39.10
C ASN A 82 30.64 -4.05 38.92
N LEU A 83 30.17 -2.83 39.19
CA LEU A 83 30.96 -1.61 38.98
C LEU A 83 31.93 -1.32 40.13
N LYS A 84 31.81 -2.04 41.26
CA LYS A 84 32.65 -1.89 42.45
C LYS A 84 34.00 -2.61 42.34
N ASP A 85 34.00 -3.83 41.77
CA ASP A 85 35.18 -4.70 41.65
C ASP A 85 35.48 -5.13 40.19
N GLY A 86 34.58 -4.85 39.25
CA GLY A 86 34.72 -5.22 37.85
C GLY A 86 34.36 -6.67 37.52
N HIS A 87 33.82 -7.45 38.49
CA HIS A 87 33.41 -8.84 38.27
C HIS A 87 32.32 -8.93 37.19
N MET A 88 32.40 -9.94 36.32
CA MET A 88 31.50 -10.13 35.18
C MET A 88 30.92 -11.54 35.16
N GLN A 89 29.62 -11.67 34.87
CA GLN A 89 28.92 -12.95 34.73
C GLN A 89 27.99 -12.93 33.51
N HIS A 90 27.61 -14.12 33.05
CA HIS A 90 26.74 -14.32 31.90
C HIS A 90 25.63 -15.32 32.23
N TYR A 91 24.40 -15.00 31.86
CA TYR A 91 23.21 -15.79 32.15
C TYR A 91 22.39 -15.98 30.86
N ALA A 92 21.81 -17.17 30.67
CA ALA A 92 20.72 -17.36 29.72
C ALA A 92 19.41 -17.36 30.50
N LEU A 93 18.56 -16.37 30.26
CA LEU A 93 17.23 -16.30 30.86
C LEU A 93 16.19 -16.73 29.83
N CYS A 94 15.28 -17.63 30.21
CA CYS A 94 14.13 -18.06 29.43
C CYS A 94 12.86 -17.54 30.09
N LEU A 95 11.96 -16.92 29.32
CA LEU A 95 10.66 -16.50 29.81
C LEU A 95 9.77 -17.74 29.98
N SER A 96 9.51 -18.14 31.23
CA SER A 96 8.57 -19.21 31.53
C SER A 96 7.58 -18.88 32.65
N ASN A 97 6.31 -19.22 32.41
CA ASN A 97 5.14 -18.88 33.22
C ASN A 97 5.10 -17.38 33.57
N GLY A 98 5.46 -16.53 32.61
CA GLY A 98 5.52 -15.07 32.79
C GLY A 98 6.69 -14.56 33.65
N LYS A 99 7.69 -15.40 33.97
CA LYS A 99 8.90 -15.01 34.69
C LYS A 99 10.17 -15.36 33.92
N TRP A 100 11.20 -14.53 34.04
CA TRP A 100 12.52 -14.84 33.50
C TRP A 100 13.27 -15.79 34.43
N MET A 101 13.65 -16.96 33.90
CA MET A 101 14.26 -18.07 34.65
C MET A 101 15.64 -18.44 34.08
N PRO A 102 16.67 -18.75 34.91
CA PRO A 102 16.64 -18.81 36.37
C PRO A 102 16.40 -17.44 37.03
N GLU A 103 15.82 -17.44 38.24
CA GLU A 103 15.79 -16.24 39.06
C GLU A 103 17.24 -15.87 39.46
N LEU A 104 17.60 -14.58 39.36
CA LEU A 104 18.92 -14.06 39.74
C LEU A 104 18.81 -13.23 41.02
N TYR A 105 19.89 -13.15 41.79
CA TYR A 105 19.93 -12.43 43.07
C TYR A 105 21.02 -11.35 43.12
N TRP A 106 20.74 -10.25 43.80
CA TRP A 106 21.68 -9.14 43.99
C TRP A 106 22.98 -9.54 44.71
N THR A 107 22.92 -10.58 45.55
CA THR A 107 24.08 -11.21 46.18
C THR A 107 25.01 -11.92 45.20
N GLU A 108 24.52 -12.31 44.03
CA GLU A 108 25.31 -12.96 42.97
C GLU A 108 25.99 -11.94 42.06
N VAL A 109 25.34 -10.79 41.81
CA VAL A 109 25.73 -9.82 40.77
C VAL A 109 26.37 -8.53 41.28
N GLY A 110 26.14 -8.15 42.55
CA GLY A 110 26.76 -6.98 43.20
C GLY A 110 25.81 -5.82 43.57
N GLU A 111 26.37 -4.81 44.25
CA GLU A 111 25.62 -3.65 44.80
C GLU A 111 25.24 -2.60 43.75
N GLU A 112 26.07 -2.42 42.71
CA GLU A 112 25.82 -1.50 41.59
C GLU A 112 26.30 -2.18 40.31
N VAL A 113 25.38 -2.43 39.38
CA VAL A 113 25.59 -3.38 38.27
C VAL A 113 25.20 -2.74 36.95
N GLU A 114 26.07 -2.90 35.96
CA GLU A 114 25.76 -2.67 34.55
C GLU A 114 25.26 -3.99 33.93
N PHE A 115 24.04 -3.96 33.40
CA PHE A 115 23.39 -5.05 32.68
C PHE A 115 23.43 -4.76 31.17
N THR A 116 23.94 -5.70 30.39
CA THR A 116 23.86 -5.68 28.91
C THR A 116 23.14 -6.95 28.47
N ALA A 117 22.02 -6.83 27.75
CA ALA A 117 21.19 -7.96 27.37
C ALA A 117 20.99 -8.05 25.86
N TRP A 118 20.88 -9.28 25.34
CA TRP A 118 20.78 -9.61 23.92
C TRP A 118 19.69 -10.65 23.64
N HIS A 119 18.94 -10.44 22.57
CA HIS A 119 17.95 -11.39 22.08
C HIS A 119 18.11 -11.62 20.57
N VAL A 120 17.94 -12.88 20.16
CA VAL A 120 17.76 -13.33 18.77
C VAL A 120 16.94 -14.61 18.84
N ALA A 121 16.19 -14.97 17.79
CA ALA A 121 15.34 -16.18 17.76
C ALA A 121 16.08 -17.52 17.97
N SER A 122 17.42 -17.50 18.11
CA SER A 122 18.25 -18.64 18.50
C SER A 122 19.24 -18.28 19.63
N ALA A 123 18.82 -17.51 20.63
CA ALA A 123 19.69 -16.99 21.71
C ALA A 123 20.47 -18.05 22.51
N ARG A 124 20.09 -19.33 22.45
CA ARG A 124 20.93 -20.44 22.94
C ARG A 124 22.34 -20.44 22.31
N ARG A 125 22.49 -19.97 21.06
CA ARG A 125 23.80 -19.80 20.40
C ARG A 125 24.60 -18.63 20.97
N LEU A 126 23.96 -17.50 21.31
CA LEU A 126 24.62 -16.38 22.00
C LEU A 126 25.22 -16.84 23.33
N TYR A 127 24.43 -17.57 24.14
CA TYR A 127 24.91 -18.11 25.42
C TYR A 127 26.02 -19.14 25.26
N GLN A 128 25.94 -20.03 24.26
CA GLN A 128 27.01 -21.00 23.99
C GLN A 128 28.32 -20.31 23.58
N ALA A 129 28.24 -19.24 22.78
CA ALA A 129 29.40 -18.44 22.41
C ALA A 129 29.97 -17.62 23.58
N SER A 130 29.12 -17.13 24.49
CA SER A 130 29.57 -16.38 25.67
C SER A 130 30.38 -17.23 26.66
N GLN A 131 30.34 -18.56 26.56
CA GLN A 131 31.19 -19.46 27.37
C GLN A 131 32.63 -19.58 26.83
N THR A 132 32.88 -19.15 25.59
CA THR A 132 34.17 -19.36 24.90
C THR A 132 34.80 -18.08 24.36
N SER A 133 34.05 -16.99 24.27
CA SER A 133 34.49 -15.71 23.71
C SER A 133 33.74 -14.53 24.34
N SER A 134 34.42 -13.39 24.53
CA SER A 134 33.79 -12.11 24.85
C SER A 134 33.07 -11.47 23.66
N ASP A 135 33.47 -11.85 22.45
CA ASP A 135 32.94 -11.33 21.19
C ASP A 135 32.06 -12.37 20.48
N TYR A 136 30.99 -11.91 19.85
CA TYR A 136 30.08 -12.72 19.05
C TYR A 136 30.01 -12.21 17.61
N LEU A 137 30.13 -13.13 16.65
CA LEU A 137 29.88 -12.87 15.24
C LEU A 137 28.43 -13.17 14.91
N HIS A 138 27.64 -12.12 14.67
CA HIS A 138 26.28 -12.23 14.15
C HIS A 138 26.30 -12.27 12.63
N THR A 139 25.36 -13.03 12.06
CA THR A 139 25.25 -13.23 10.61
C THR A 139 23.83 -12.98 10.13
N LEU A 140 23.66 -12.07 9.17
CA LEU A 140 22.39 -11.81 8.51
C LEU A 140 22.13 -12.88 7.44
N ALA A 141 20.87 -13.31 7.31
CA ALA A 141 20.44 -14.18 6.23
C ALA A 141 20.37 -13.40 4.90
N THR A 142 20.80 -14.05 3.82
CA THR A 142 20.69 -13.52 2.44
C THR A 142 19.27 -13.59 1.89
N ASP A 143 18.45 -14.49 2.40
CA ASP A 143 16.99 -14.44 2.25
C ASP A 143 16.41 -14.09 3.62
N GLN A 144 15.77 -12.92 3.72
CA GLN A 144 15.12 -12.47 4.94
C GLN A 144 13.62 -12.78 4.97
N GLN A 145 13.10 -13.68 4.12
CA GLN A 145 11.73 -14.17 4.29
C GLN A 145 11.59 -15.03 5.55
N GLY A 146 10.47 -14.84 6.28
CA GLY A 146 10.08 -15.68 7.41
C GLY A 146 11.17 -15.87 8.47
N GLU A 147 11.70 -17.09 8.56
CA GLU A 147 12.73 -17.46 9.54
C GLU A 147 14.12 -16.86 9.25
N GLY A 148 14.36 -16.41 8.01
CA GLY A 148 15.53 -15.64 7.64
C GLY A 148 15.55 -14.26 8.30
N TYR A 149 14.37 -13.61 8.41
CA TYR A 149 14.22 -12.38 9.20
C TYR A 149 14.54 -12.61 10.67
N ARG A 150 13.85 -13.58 11.30
CA ARG A 150 13.88 -13.80 12.76
C ARG A 150 15.27 -14.15 13.31
N ARG A 151 16.09 -14.87 12.53
CA ARG A 151 17.48 -15.16 12.90
C ARG A 151 18.45 -14.01 12.65
N SER A 152 18.08 -13.07 11.78
CA SER A 152 18.87 -11.87 11.46
C SER A 152 18.57 -10.75 12.44
N ASP A 153 17.33 -10.67 12.94
CA ASP A 153 16.90 -9.65 13.88
C ASP A 153 17.57 -9.85 15.24
N LEU A 154 18.41 -8.89 15.60
CA LEU A 154 19.18 -8.87 16.84
C LEU A 154 18.67 -7.69 17.66
N LEU A 155 18.14 -7.97 18.85
CA LEU A 155 17.72 -6.95 19.80
C LEU A 155 18.72 -6.86 20.93
N TRP A 156 18.90 -5.66 21.48
CA TRP A 156 19.78 -5.44 22.63
C TRP A 156 19.25 -4.34 23.56
N ALA A 157 19.62 -4.44 24.84
CA ALA A 157 19.28 -3.49 25.89
C ALA A 157 20.48 -3.27 26.81
N LYS A 158 20.53 -2.11 27.46
CA LYS A 158 21.55 -1.80 28.47
C LYS A 158 20.98 -0.95 29.61
N ALA A 159 21.34 -1.27 30.85
CA ALA A 159 20.93 -0.53 32.04
C ALA A 159 22.03 -0.51 33.11
N ARG A 160 22.04 0.50 33.98
CA ARG A 160 22.86 0.56 35.21
C ARG A 160 21.91 0.73 36.39
N VAL A 161 21.96 -0.19 37.35
CA VAL A 161 20.94 -0.33 38.40
C VAL A 161 21.62 -0.67 39.73
N LYS A 162 21.05 -0.19 40.85
CA LYS A 162 21.53 -0.50 42.20
C LYS A 162 20.74 -1.65 42.82
N ALA A 163 21.37 -2.36 43.75
CA ALA A 163 20.74 -3.48 44.43
C ALA A 163 19.44 -3.07 45.14
N GLY A 164 18.38 -3.82 44.88
CA GLY A 164 17.03 -3.57 45.38
C GLY A 164 16.11 -2.76 44.44
N GLU A 165 16.63 -2.18 43.36
CA GLU A 165 15.82 -1.50 42.34
C GLU A 165 15.30 -2.50 41.26
N THR A 166 14.18 -2.21 40.59
CA THR A 166 13.72 -3.01 39.44
C THR A 166 14.63 -2.77 38.24
N VAL A 167 15.15 -3.83 37.63
CA VAL A 167 16.00 -3.76 36.44
C VAL A 167 15.11 -3.59 35.20
N GLN A 168 15.08 -2.36 34.67
CA GLN A 168 14.34 -2.01 33.46
C GLN A 168 15.27 -2.14 32.23
N LEU A 169 14.92 -3.02 31.30
CA LEU A 169 15.67 -3.26 30.05
C LEU A 169 14.80 -2.92 28.86
N HIS A 170 15.13 -1.81 28.20
CA HIS A 170 14.48 -1.34 26.98
C HIS A 170 15.25 -1.90 25.77
N PHE A 171 14.71 -2.96 25.17
CA PHE A 171 15.29 -3.60 23.99
C PHE A 171 15.00 -2.80 22.74
N THR A 172 16.04 -2.60 21.93
CA THR A 172 15.98 -1.94 20.62
C THR A 172 16.64 -2.81 19.56
N HIS A 173 16.29 -2.63 18.29
CA HIS A 173 17.00 -3.28 17.18
C HIS A 173 18.48 -2.85 17.16
N ALA A 174 19.39 -3.81 17.08
CA ALA A 174 20.81 -3.55 16.85
C ALA A 174 21.12 -3.21 15.38
N LEU A 175 20.27 -3.64 14.46
CA LEU A 175 20.40 -3.41 13.02
C LEU A 175 19.64 -2.15 12.57
N HIS A 176 19.95 -1.67 11.37
CA HIS A 176 19.14 -0.66 10.69
C HIS A 176 17.98 -1.33 9.94
N ARG A 177 16.80 -0.70 9.93
CA ARG A 177 15.61 -1.17 9.20
C ARG A 177 15.38 -0.32 7.96
N LEU A 178 15.23 -0.94 6.81
CA LEU A 178 14.88 -0.26 5.56
C LEU A 178 13.50 -0.70 5.09
N HIS A 179 12.54 0.21 5.16
CA HIS A 179 11.18 0.03 4.64
C HIS A 179 11.11 0.52 3.20
N LEU A 180 11.07 -0.40 2.24
CA LEU A 180 10.99 -0.14 0.81
C LEU A 180 9.56 -0.17 0.30
N ILE A 181 9.18 0.89 -0.40
CA ILE A 181 7.90 1.03 -1.08
C ILE A 181 8.17 1.31 -2.55
N LEU A 182 7.67 0.44 -3.44
CA LEU A 182 7.69 0.65 -4.87
C LEU A 182 6.36 1.28 -5.31
N GLU A 183 6.42 2.37 -6.06
CA GLU A 183 5.25 3.05 -6.61
C GLU A 183 5.47 3.32 -8.11
N SER A 184 4.40 3.54 -8.88
CA SER A 184 4.47 4.00 -10.27
C SER A 184 3.48 5.13 -10.46
N LYS A 185 3.96 6.36 -10.38
CA LYS A 185 3.12 7.57 -10.41
C LYS A 185 2.45 7.73 -11.77
N ASP A 186 3.17 7.54 -12.86
CA ASP A 186 2.62 7.53 -14.22
C ASP A 186 1.81 6.27 -14.58
N ALA A 187 1.62 5.33 -13.63
CA ALA A 187 0.97 4.04 -13.82
C ALA A 187 1.54 3.19 -14.98
N SER A 188 2.79 3.44 -15.40
CA SER A 188 3.48 2.64 -16.42
C SER A 188 3.77 1.20 -15.94
N TYR A 189 3.79 0.98 -14.62
CA TYR A 189 3.71 -0.32 -13.98
C TYR A 189 2.41 -0.47 -13.16
N THR A 190 1.72 -1.58 -13.35
CA THR A 190 0.55 -1.95 -12.53
C THR A 190 0.98 -2.38 -11.11
N ALA A 191 0.04 -2.30 -10.16
CA ALA A 191 0.28 -2.76 -8.78
C ALA A 191 0.77 -4.22 -8.72
N THR A 192 0.23 -5.11 -9.57
CA THR A 192 0.67 -6.50 -9.67
C THR A 192 2.12 -6.62 -10.13
N GLN A 193 2.55 -5.83 -11.13
CA GLN A 193 3.95 -5.82 -11.59
C GLN A 193 4.91 -5.29 -10.51
N LEU A 194 4.49 -4.27 -9.75
CA LEU A 194 5.28 -3.74 -8.63
C LEU A 194 5.42 -4.76 -7.48
N GLN A 195 4.35 -5.52 -7.18
CA GLN A 195 4.41 -6.62 -6.21
C GLN A 195 5.31 -7.77 -6.68
N GLN A 196 5.26 -8.10 -7.98
CA GLN A 196 6.05 -9.17 -8.60
C GLN A 196 7.53 -8.82 -8.83
N ALA A 197 7.95 -7.56 -8.65
CA ALA A 197 9.34 -7.16 -8.82
C ALA A 197 10.28 -7.96 -7.90
N GLU A 198 11.44 -8.39 -8.42
CA GLU A 198 12.52 -8.89 -7.56
C GLU A 198 13.24 -7.67 -6.97
N VAL A 199 13.53 -7.70 -5.67
CA VAL A 199 14.26 -6.63 -4.98
C VAL A 199 15.35 -7.25 -4.15
N GLN A 200 16.56 -6.74 -4.28
CA GLN A 200 17.70 -7.06 -3.43
C GLN A 200 18.31 -5.78 -2.86
N VAL A 201 18.87 -5.85 -1.64
CA VAL A 201 19.56 -4.74 -0.99
C VAL A 201 20.99 -5.16 -0.65
N TYR A 202 21.96 -4.28 -0.85
CA TYR A 202 23.37 -4.54 -0.60
C TYR A 202 23.73 -4.13 0.84
N THR A 203 24.29 -5.06 1.62
CA THR A 203 24.72 -4.83 2.99
C THR A 203 25.82 -5.83 3.38
N PRO A 204 26.73 -5.47 4.31
CA PRO A 204 27.47 -6.45 5.08
C PRO A 204 26.51 -7.43 5.76
N CYS A 205 26.86 -8.71 5.74
CA CYS A 205 26.11 -9.78 6.42
C CYS A 205 26.86 -10.39 7.61
N GLN A 206 28.05 -9.87 7.97
CA GLN A 206 28.84 -10.30 9.13
C GLN A 206 29.05 -9.09 10.06
N LEU A 207 28.54 -9.17 11.29
CA LEU A 207 28.58 -8.10 12.28
C LEU A 207 29.08 -8.66 13.62
N SER A 208 30.32 -8.32 13.99
CA SER A 208 30.91 -8.72 15.26
C SER A 208 30.69 -7.65 16.34
N PHE A 209 30.46 -8.08 17.58
CA PHE A 209 30.34 -7.19 18.73
C PHE A 209 30.77 -7.85 20.04
N THR A 210 31.21 -7.03 20.99
CA THR A 210 31.55 -7.48 22.35
C THR A 210 30.29 -7.62 23.20
N LEU A 211 30.01 -8.83 23.66
CA LEU A 211 28.78 -9.21 24.37
C LEU A 211 28.52 -8.39 25.64
N GLY A 212 29.58 -8.04 26.38
CA GLY A 212 29.44 -7.42 27.70
C GLY A 212 29.15 -5.93 27.72
N ASN A 213 29.45 -5.21 26.65
CA ASN A 213 29.31 -3.76 26.60
C ASN A 213 28.63 -3.22 25.34
N GLY A 214 28.40 -4.04 24.31
CA GLY A 214 27.78 -3.63 23.04
C GLY A 214 28.69 -2.85 22.11
N THR A 215 30.02 -2.98 22.24
CA THR A 215 30.95 -2.34 21.31
C THR A 215 30.91 -3.06 19.97
N TRP A 216 30.50 -2.35 18.92
CA TRP A 216 30.48 -2.83 17.54
C TRP A 216 31.88 -2.86 16.94
N GLN A 217 32.19 -3.93 16.20
CA GLN A 217 33.30 -3.97 15.26
C GLN A 217 32.82 -3.58 13.86
N ASN A 218 33.75 -3.28 12.95
CA ASN A 218 33.38 -2.94 11.58
C ASN A 218 32.67 -4.12 10.89
N PRO A 219 31.48 -3.90 10.29
CA PRO A 219 30.76 -4.95 9.59
C PRO A 219 31.47 -5.34 8.30
N SER A 220 31.30 -6.59 7.87
CA SER A 220 32.00 -7.16 6.70
C SER A 220 31.16 -8.19 5.95
N GLY A 221 31.73 -8.78 4.89
CA GLY A 221 31.05 -9.80 4.07
C GLY A 221 29.82 -9.26 3.35
N TYR A 222 30.01 -8.22 2.53
CA TYR A 222 28.94 -7.59 1.73
C TYR A 222 28.26 -8.59 0.78
N GLN A 223 26.94 -8.66 0.84
CA GLN A 223 26.12 -9.53 -0.02
C GLN A 223 24.82 -8.81 -0.43
N TRP A 224 24.21 -9.31 -1.49
CA TRP A 224 22.86 -8.93 -1.90
C TRP A 224 21.85 -9.77 -1.12
N ILE A 225 21.02 -9.12 -0.29
CA ILE A 225 19.97 -9.77 0.50
C ILE A 225 18.59 -9.55 -0.13
N THR A 226 17.70 -10.53 -0.02
CA THR A 226 16.29 -10.42 -0.41
C THR A 226 15.47 -9.95 0.81
N PRO A 227 14.84 -8.77 0.78
CA PRO A 227 14.01 -8.26 1.88
C PRO A 227 12.77 -9.12 2.16
N ALA A 228 12.27 -9.09 3.40
CA ALA A 228 10.98 -9.68 3.77
C ALA A 228 9.82 -8.92 3.12
N ILE A 229 8.84 -9.64 2.55
CA ILE A 229 7.62 -9.01 1.99
C ILE A 229 6.58 -8.90 3.11
N GLN A 230 5.99 -7.72 3.26
CA GLN A 230 4.95 -7.41 4.24
C GLN A 230 3.54 -7.67 3.67
N SER A 231 2.52 -7.69 4.54
CA SER A 231 1.12 -7.96 4.16
C SER A 231 0.52 -6.91 3.23
N ASP A 232 1.04 -5.69 3.21
CA ASP A 232 0.67 -4.60 2.29
C ASP A 232 1.44 -4.64 0.95
N GLY A 233 2.34 -5.61 0.77
CA GLY A 233 3.23 -5.72 -0.40
C GLY A 233 4.48 -4.85 -0.33
N SER A 234 4.66 -4.05 0.72
CA SER A 234 5.92 -3.35 0.99
C SER A 234 7.01 -4.32 1.44
N ARG A 235 8.25 -3.85 1.54
CA ARG A 235 9.42 -4.69 1.82
C ARG A 235 10.20 -4.16 3.02
N MET A 236 10.64 -5.05 3.89
CA MET A 236 11.46 -4.73 5.07
C MET A 236 12.79 -5.47 4.99
N ALA A 237 13.89 -4.73 5.11
CA ALA A 237 15.24 -5.29 5.16
C ALA A 237 15.95 -4.89 6.45
N LEU A 238 16.58 -5.86 7.10
CA LEU A 238 17.52 -5.67 8.20
C LEU A 238 18.93 -5.53 7.62
N LEU A 239 19.57 -4.39 7.89
CA LEU A 239 20.86 -4.00 7.34
C LEU A 239 21.88 -3.80 8.47
N SER A 240 23.15 -4.12 8.21
CA SER A 240 24.24 -3.79 9.14
C SER A 240 24.41 -2.26 9.25
N PRO A 241 24.55 -1.69 10.45
CA PRO A 241 24.86 -0.28 10.63
C PRO A 241 26.23 0.06 10.00
N GLN A 242 26.28 1.03 9.09
CA GLN A 242 27.45 1.31 8.24
C GLN A 242 27.39 2.73 7.66
N GLU A 243 28.54 3.25 7.21
CA GLU A 243 28.57 4.46 6.37
C GLU A 243 27.99 4.18 4.97
N THR A 244 27.35 5.16 4.34
CA THR A 244 26.64 4.98 3.07
C THR A 244 27.52 5.22 1.83
N GLU A 245 28.78 5.63 1.99
CA GLU A 245 29.67 5.99 0.88
C GLU A 245 29.78 4.89 -0.19
N ALA A 246 30.06 3.64 0.21
CA ALA A 246 30.11 2.49 -0.70
C ALA A 246 28.75 2.22 -1.38
N LEU A 247 27.65 2.51 -0.70
CA LEU A 247 26.28 2.36 -1.22
C LEU A 247 25.93 3.44 -2.27
N ARG A 248 26.68 4.56 -2.29
CA ARG A 248 26.61 5.61 -3.31
C ARG A 248 27.49 5.30 -4.53
N THR A 249 28.66 4.66 -4.34
CA THR A 249 29.55 4.29 -5.45
C THR A 249 29.03 3.07 -6.20
N ASP A 250 28.81 1.97 -5.48
CA ASP A 250 28.68 0.62 -6.04
C ASP A 250 27.20 0.21 -6.25
N GLY A 251 26.28 0.97 -5.66
CA GLY A 251 24.85 0.72 -5.66
C GLY A 251 24.35 0.11 -4.36
N TRP A 252 23.08 0.32 -4.05
CA TRP A 252 22.46 -0.07 -2.79
C TRP A 252 21.28 -1.02 -2.97
N ILE A 253 20.40 -0.76 -3.93
CA ILE A 253 19.17 -1.52 -4.13
C ILE A 253 19.09 -1.94 -5.59
N ARG A 254 18.96 -3.24 -5.84
CA ARG A 254 18.74 -3.82 -7.17
C ARG A 254 17.27 -4.18 -7.29
N ILE A 255 16.65 -3.77 -8.38
CA ILE A 255 15.25 -4.05 -8.71
C ILE A 255 15.22 -4.73 -10.08
N ARG A 256 14.53 -5.87 -10.20
CA ARG A 256 14.19 -6.44 -11.50
C ARG A 256 12.69 -6.42 -11.71
N ILE A 257 12.28 -5.87 -12.85
CA ILE A 257 10.87 -5.74 -13.23
C ILE A 257 10.79 -5.72 -14.76
N ASP A 258 9.83 -6.45 -15.33
CA ASP A 258 9.58 -6.51 -16.78
C ASP A 258 10.84 -6.84 -17.63
N GLY A 259 11.69 -7.75 -17.12
CA GLY A 259 12.94 -8.18 -17.76
C GLY A 259 14.10 -7.18 -17.68
N GLN A 260 13.92 -6.00 -17.08
CA GLN A 260 14.97 -5.01 -16.85
C GLN A 260 15.55 -5.13 -15.44
N GLU A 261 16.84 -4.80 -15.26
CA GLU A 261 17.50 -4.67 -13.96
C GLU A 261 17.92 -3.20 -13.75
N ILE A 262 17.52 -2.62 -12.63
CA ILE A 262 17.83 -1.24 -12.22
C ILE A 262 18.63 -1.33 -10.91
N THR A 263 19.75 -0.60 -10.82
CA THR A 263 20.50 -0.43 -9.56
C THR A 263 20.39 1.01 -9.08
N VAL A 264 19.79 1.18 -7.89
CA VAL A 264 19.60 2.46 -7.22
C VAL A 264 20.72 2.66 -6.19
N LYS A 265 21.31 3.86 -6.17
CA LYS A 265 22.35 4.27 -5.24
C LYS A 265 21.72 4.84 -3.95
N ALA A 266 22.45 4.79 -2.84
CA ALA A 266 22.03 5.54 -1.64
C ALA A 266 21.96 7.05 -1.94
N PRO A 267 20.98 7.79 -1.38
CA PRO A 267 20.89 9.23 -1.58
C PRO A 267 22.02 9.97 -0.85
N GLU A 268 22.34 11.18 -1.31
CA GLU A 268 23.26 12.09 -0.61
C GLU A 268 22.61 12.71 0.64
N SER A 269 21.29 12.94 0.60
CA SER A 269 20.56 13.56 1.70
C SER A 269 19.14 13.00 1.88
N VAL A 270 18.64 13.05 3.11
CA VAL A 270 17.26 12.74 3.50
C VAL A 270 16.73 13.91 4.33
N ASN A 271 15.55 14.44 3.95
CA ASN A 271 14.93 15.61 4.58
C ASN A 271 15.87 16.84 4.71
N GLY A 272 16.72 17.06 3.70
CA GLY A 272 17.68 18.17 3.66
C GLY A 272 18.91 18.01 4.57
N LYS A 273 19.09 16.85 5.21
CA LYS A 273 20.29 16.50 6.00
C LYS A 273 21.13 15.46 5.25
N PRO A 274 22.47 15.50 5.32
CA PRO A 274 23.32 14.45 4.77
C PRO A 274 22.90 13.05 5.27
N PHE A 275 22.86 12.07 4.37
CA PHE A 275 22.49 10.69 4.66
C PHE A 275 23.74 9.80 4.67
N ASP A 276 24.68 10.11 5.56
CA ASP A 276 26.02 9.51 5.53
C ASP A 276 26.11 8.14 6.21
N ARG A 277 25.13 7.77 7.05
CA ARG A 277 25.17 6.52 7.82
C ARG A 277 23.80 5.85 7.96
N LEU A 278 23.81 4.52 7.88
CA LEU A 278 22.75 3.66 8.41
C LEU A 278 23.00 3.47 9.91
N GLU A 279 22.25 4.18 10.74
CA GLU A 279 22.34 4.11 12.21
C GLU A 279 21.66 2.85 12.77
N ALA A 280 22.25 2.26 13.81
CA ALA A 280 21.65 1.16 14.57
C ALA A 280 20.32 1.58 15.21
N GLY A 281 19.31 0.70 15.20
CA GLY A 281 18.01 0.95 15.81
C GLY A 281 17.15 2.01 15.12
N LYS A 282 17.59 2.55 13.97
CA LYS A 282 16.78 3.46 13.14
C LYS A 282 16.05 2.68 12.04
N GLU A 283 14.91 3.22 11.65
CA GLU A 283 14.22 2.83 10.42
C GLU A 283 14.25 3.98 9.40
N THR A 284 14.52 3.65 8.14
CA THR A 284 14.39 4.54 6.99
C THR A 284 13.29 4.04 6.07
N THR A 285 12.26 4.85 5.79
CA THR A 285 11.31 4.59 4.70
C THR A 285 11.82 5.17 3.40
N TYR A 286 12.03 4.35 2.38
CA TYR A 286 12.51 4.78 1.07
C TYR A 286 11.49 4.41 -0.03
N ARG A 287 10.93 5.45 -0.66
CA ARG A 287 9.88 5.35 -1.70
C ARG A 287 10.51 5.51 -3.08
N LEU A 288 10.39 4.49 -3.91
CA LEU A 288 10.98 4.45 -5.25
C LEU A 288 9.88 4.49 -6.30
N ASN A 289 9.83 5.60 -7.05
CA ASN A 289 8.94 5.76 -8.19
C ASN A 289 9.54 5.10 -9.43
N LEU A 290 9.02 3.94 -9.80
CA LEU A 290 9.40 3.19 -11.00
C LEU A 290 8.55 3.64 -12.18
N GLN A 291 9.24 3.93 -13.28
CA GLN A 291 8.66 4.39 -14.54
C GLN A 291 9.28 3.57 -15.66
N LYS A 292 8.49 3.19 -16.67
CA LYS A 292 9.04 2.55 -17.86
C LYS A 292 9.86 3.58 -18.65
N ASP A 293 10.97 3.14 -19.23
CA ASP A 293 11.71 3.97 -20.18
C ASP A 293 10.91 4.10 -21.49
N HIS A 294 10.19 5.21 -21.62
CA HIS A 294 9.41 5.57 -22.80
C HIS A 294 10.29 6.00 -23.99
N SER A 295 11.61 6.14 -23.83
CA SER A 295 12.49 6.62 -24.92
C SER A 295 12.78 5.58 -26.01
N SER A 296 12.54 4.29 -25.73
CA SER A 296 12.91 3.17 -26.62
C SER A 296 11.73 2.52 -27.38
N LYS A 297 10.48 2.90 -27.08
CA LYS A 297 9.28 2.50 -27.83
C LYS A 297 8.27 3.65 -27.86
N PRO A 298 7.62 3.94 -29.01
CA PRO A 298 6.54 4.91 -29.05
C PRO A 298 5.46 4.56 -28.02
N ASP A 299 4.95 5.57 -27.33
CA ASP A 299 3.78 5.39 -26.47
C ASP A 299 2.61 4.85 -27.31
N ALA A 300 1.91 3.82 -26.81
CA ALA A 300 0.88 3.12 -27.58
C ALA A 300 -0.31 4.02 -27.99
N PHE A 301 -0.42 5.21 -27.40
CA PHE A 301 -1.44 6.21 -27.70
C PHE A 301 -0.91 7.34 -28.61
N ALA A 302 0.40 7.42 -28.89
CA ALA A 302 1.02 8.50 -29.66
C ALA A 302 0.36 8.70 -31.03
N GLY A 303 -0.10 9.93 -31.28
CA GLY A 303 -0.78 10.35 -32.51
C GLY A 303 -2.18 9.75 -32.72
N THR A 304 -2.74 9.03 -31.74
CA THR A 304 -4.05 8.37 -31.88
C THR A 304 -5.21 9.25 -31.41
N SER A 305 -6.40 8.96 -31.92
CA SER A 305 -7.67 9.42 -31.34
C SER A 305 -8.44 8.21 -30.82
N LEU A 306 -8.83 8.23 -29.54
CA LEU A 306 -9.61 7.17 -28.89
C LEU A 306 -10.92 7.70 -28.33
N TRP A 307 -11.91 6.82 -28.24
CA TRP A 307 -13.26 7.12 -27.79
C TRP A 307 -13.66 6.18 -26.65
N VAL A 308 -14.53 6.66 -25.75
CA VAL A 308 -15.11 5.85 -24.68
C VAL A 308 -15.80 4.62 -25.30
N TYR A 309 -15.68 3.46 -24.65
CA TYR A 309 -16.17 2.19 -25.20
C TYR A 309 -17.64 2.26 -25.63
N GLY A 310 -17.94 1.90 -26.88
CA GLY A 310 -19.29 1.97 -27.45
C GLY A 310 -19.66 3.31 -28.08
N VAL A 311 -18.86 4.37 -27.88
CA VAL A 311 -18.96 5.63 -28.63
C VAL A 311 -18.34 5.46 -30.01
N LYS A 312 -19.04 5.91 -31.05
CA LYS A 312 -18.52 5.94 -32.42
C LYS A 312 -17.76 7.25 -32.69
N PRO A 313 -16.58 7.20 -33.34
CA PRO A 313 -15.95 8.41 -33.86
C PRO A 313 -16.86 9.09 -34.89
N PRO A 314 -16.82 10.44 -35.01
CA PRO A 314 -17.54 11.14 -36.06
C PRO A 314 -16.95 10.81 -37.43
N ALA A 315 -17.81 10.71 -38.45
CA ALA A 315 -17.37 10.74 -39.84
C ALA A 315 -16.99 12.18 -40.25
N ASP A 316 -16.06 12.32 -41.19
CA ASP A 316 -15.49 13.63 -41.60
C ASP A 316 -16.56 14.69 -41.92
N GLY A 317 -17.64 14.29 -42.60
CA GLY A 317 -18.76 15.17 -42.96
C GLY A 317 -19.73 15.54 -41.83
N GLN A 318 -19.51 15.07 -40.60
CA GLN A 318 -20.30 15.48 -39.43
C GLN A 318 -19.74 16.71 -38.72
N TRP A 319 -18.47 17.06 -38.97
CA TRP A 319 -17.85 18.24 -38.39
C TRP A 319 -18.42 19.53 -38.96
N ASN A 320 -18.45 20.58 -38.14
CA ASN A 320 -18.60 21.95 -38.62
C ASN A 320 -17.36 22.41 -39.42
N VAL A 321 -17.49 23.53 -40.13
CA VAL A 321 -16.49 24.03 -41.09
C VAL A 321 -15.10 24.27 -40.48
N ASP A 322 -15.05 24.65 -39.20
CA ASP A 322 -13.84 24.89 -38.42
C ASP A 322 -13.34 23.64 -37.66
N HIS A 323 -13.99 22.48 -37.82
CA HIS A 323 -13.68 21.21 -37.14
C HIS A 323 -13.61 21.32 -35.60
N THR A 324 -14.40 22.22 -35.00
CA THR A 324 -14.48 22.39 -33.55
C THR A 324 -15.66 21.65 -32.92
N GLN A 325 -16.69 21.29 -33.67
CA GLN A 325 -17.94 20.72 -33.14
C GLN A 325 -18.56 19.71 -34.11
N PHE A 326 -19.31 18.74 -33.59
CA PHE A 326 -20.21 17.90 -34.38
C PHE A 326 -21.49 17.54 -33.60
N PRO A 327 -22.66 17.52 -34.27
CA PRO A 327 -23.95 17.29 -33.61
C PRO A 327 -24.20 15.80 -33.33
N TRP A 328 -25.12 15.54 -32.41
CA TRP A 328 -25.59 14.19 -32.10
C TRP A 328 -26.24 13.50 -33.31
N ALA A 329 -25.92 12.23 -33.48
CA ALA A 329 -26.48 11.36 -34.51
C ALA A 329 -26.98 10.05 -33.91
N GLU A 330 -28.00 9.44 -34.54
CA GLU A 330 -28.59 8.21 -34.04
C GLU A 330 -27.56 7.07 -33.95
N GLY A 331 -27.53 6.39 -32.81
CA GLY A 331 -26.60 5.29 -32.57
C GLY A 331 -25.13 5.70 -32.50
N CYS A 332 -24.81 6.97 -32.21
CA CYS A 332 -23.44 7.44 -31.94
C CYS A 332 -22.84 6.93 -30.62
N GLY A 333 -23.67 6.47 -29.68
CA GLY A 333 -23.24 5.87 -28.40
C GLY A 333 -22.88 6.86 -27.29
N TRP A 334 -23.02 8.17 -27.54
CA TRP A 334 -22.81 9.23 -26.56
C TRP A 334 -24.12 10.00 -26.26
N PHE A 335 -24.13 10.70 -25.12
CA PHE A 335 -25.29 11.40 -24.56
C PHE A 335 -24.89 12.81 -24.11
N ASP A 336 -25.86 13.73 -24.08
CA ASP A 336 -25.67 15.11 -23.64
C ASP A 336 -26.88 15.65 -22.85
N CYS A 337 -27.18 15.03 -21.71
CA CYS A 337 -28.17 15.46 -20.74
C CYS A 337 -27.97 16.93 -20.38
N ASN A 338 -29.00 17.73 -20.64
CA ASN A 338 -28.89 19.18 -20.69
C ASN A 338 -29.78 19.87 -19.66
N LYS A 339 -29.32 21.00 -19.13
CA LYS A 339 -30.10 21.86 -18.23
C LYS A 339 -31.14 22.65 -19.01
N VAL A 340 -32.32 22.82 -18.41
CA VAL A 340 -33.43 23.58 -18.99
C VAL A 340 -33.12 25.07 -19.00
N ASP A 341 -32.61 25.60 -17.88
CA ASP A 341 -31.99 26.93 -17.87
C ASP A 341 -30.71 26.93 -17.01
N PRO A 342 -29.53 26.90 -17.66
CA PRO A 342 -28.24 27.05 -16.97
C PRO A 342 -28.11 28.30 -16.10
N SER A 343 -28.91 29.34 -16.36
CA SER A 343 -28.94 30.59 -15.58
C SER A 343 -29.88 30.53 -14.37
N ASP A 344 -30.81 29.58 -14.30
CA ASP A 344 -31.76 29.48 -13.19
C ASP A 344 -31.13 28.82 -11.97
N VAL A 345 -30.66 29.66 -11.05
CA VAL A 345 -30.12 29.29 -9.73
C VAL A 345 -31.18 29.31 -8.62
N SER A 346 -32.47 29.45 -8.96
CA SER A 346 -33.57 29.35 -7.99
C SER A 346 -33.71 27.93 -7.43
N PRO A 347 -34.36 27.72 -6.27
CA PRO A 347 -34.53 26.38 -5.69
C PRO A 347 -35.23 25.36 -6.60
N SER A 348 -36.03 25.83 -7.57
CA SER A 348 -36.78 25.03 -8.56
C SER A 348 -36.07 24.86 -9.91
N GLY A 349 -34.99 25.60 -10.16
CA GLY A 349 -34.21 25.52 -11.39
C GLY A 349 -33.28 24.31 -11.46
N ASP A 350 -32.39 24.28 -12.45
CA ASP A 350 -31.33 23.27 -12.55
C ASP A 350 -29.92 23.84 -12.82
N GLY A 351 -29.76 25.16 -12.84
CA GLY A 351 -28.52 25.85 -13.19
C GLY A 351 -27.25 25.36 -12.46
N LEU A 352 -27.38 24.90 -11.21
CA LEU A 352 -26.29 24.42 -10.35
C LEU A 352 -26.11 22.88 -10.36
N MET A 353 -26.86 22.15 -11.19
CA MET A 353 -26.91 20.68 -11.21
C MET A 353 -26.04 20.03 -12.31
N CYS A 354 -24.98 20.71 -12.76
CA CYS A 354 -24.05 20.19 -13.78
C CYS A 354 -23.43 18.83 -13.42
N TRP A 355 -23.17 18.59 -12.13
CA TRP A 355 -22.72 17.29 -11.60
C TRP A 355 -23.71 16.15 -11.87
N ALA A 356 -25.03 16.42 -11.79
CA ALA A 356 -26.07 15.42 -12.01
C ALA A 356 -26.29 15.18 -13.51
N ALA A 357 -26.27 16.25 -14.32
CA ALA A 357 -26.38 16.17 -15.77
C ALA A 357 -25.20 15.37 -16.38
N ALA A 358 -23.96 15.73 -16.02
CA ALA A 358 -22.76 15.04 -16.51
C ALA A 358 -22.65 13.59 -16.01
N THR A 359 -23.18 13.26 -14.82
CA THR A 359 -23.31 11.87 -14.37
C THR A 359 -24.43 11.12 -15.11
N SER A 360 -25.57 11.75 -15.39
CA SER A 360 -26.69 11.13 -16.13
C SER A 360 -26.24 10.63 -17.51
N ASN A 361 -25.37 11.39 -18.20
CA ASN A 361 -24.69 10.95 -19.42
C ASN A 361 -23.96 9.62 -19.27
N LEU A 362 -23.14 9.49 -18.23
CA LEU A 362 -22.41 8.25 -17.97
C LEU A 362 -23.35 7.11 -17.59
N ILE A 363 -24.45 7.37 -16.89
CA ILE A 363 -25.41 6.31 -16.52
C ILE A 363 -26.20 5.83 -17.75
N HIS A 364 -26.64 6.72 -18.65
CA HIS A 364 -27.24 6.33 -19.93
C HIS A 364 -26.30 5.45 -20.76
N TRP A 365 -25.04 5.88 -20.90
CA TRP A 365 -23.99 5.08 -21.53
C TRP A 365 -23.83 3.71 -20.86
N TRP A 366 -23.75 3.66 -19.53
CA TRP A 366 -23.55 2.44 -18.77
C TRP A 366 -24.70 1.45 -18.94
N LEU A 367 -25.96 1.93 -18.88
CA LEU A 367 -27.15 1.10 -19.12
C LEU A 367 -27.17 0.58 -20.56
N GLN A 368 -26.77 1.40 -21.54
CA GLN A 368 -26.66 0.97 -22.93
C GLN A 368 -25.59 -0.13 -23.11
N GLN A 369 -24.41 0.00 -22.48
CA GLN A 369 -23.34 -0.99 -22.62
C GLN A 369 -23.65 -2.31 -21.89
N ASN A 370 -24.39 -2.26 -20.78
CA ASN A 370 -24.77 -3.43 -19.98
C ASN A 370 -26.16 -3.98 -20.31
N ARG A 371 -26.85 -3.48 -21.35
CA ARG A 371 -28.24 -3.83 -21.70
C ARG A 371 -28.54 -5.32 -21.85
N GLU A 372 -27.53 -6.14 -22.15
CA GLU A 372 -27.69 -7.59 -22.33
C GLU A 372 -27.54 -8.40 -21.04
N THR A 373 -27.05 -7.78 -19.96
CA THR A 373 -26.91 -8.40 -18.62
C THR A 373 -28.27 -8.66 -17.99
N GLU A 374 -28.37 -9.68 -17.13
CA GLU A 374 -29.65 -10.02 -16.50
C GLU A 374 -30.07 -8.92 -15.50
N ALA A 375 -29.09 -8.29 -14.84
CA ALA A 375 -29.31 -7.16 -13.96
C ALA A 375 -29.97 -5.96 -14.66
N VAL A 376 -29.57 -5.63 -15.90
CA VAL A 376 -30.18 -4.52 -16.66
C VAL A 376 -31.48 -4.95 -17.36
N LYS A 377 -31.65 -6.23 -17.70
CA LYS A 377 -32.95 -6.77 -18.17
C LYS A 377 -34.03 -6.72 -17.08
N SER A 378 -33.63 -6.91 -15.83
CA SER A 378 -34.49 -6.81 -14.64
C SER A 378 -34.62 -5.39 -14.07
N TYR A 379 -33.97 -4.38 -14.67
CA TYR A 379 -33.97 -3.00 -14.17
C TYR A 379 -35.30 -2.28 -14.49
N THR A 380 -35.87 -1.62 -13.48
CA THR A 380 -37.19 -0.97 -13.52
C THR A 380 -37.15 0.56 -13.31
N GLY A 381 -35.95 1.16 -13.33
CA GLY A 381 -35.76 2.59 -13.17
C GLY A 381 -35.92 3.40 -14.48
N PRO A 382 -35.51 4.68 -14.47
CA PRO A 382 -35.49 5.57 -15.65
C PRO A 382 -34.90 4.98 -16.93
N GLN A 383 -35.48 5.33 -18.09
CA GLN A 383 -35.08 4.83 -19.40
C GLN A 383 -33.59 5.00 -19.73
N ALA A 384 -33.00 3.92 -20.25
CA ALA A 384 -31.57 3.84 -20.58
C ALA A 384 -31.14 4.75 -21.75
N VAL A 385 -32.01 5.02 -22.71
CA VAL A 385 -31.75 5.90 -23.86
C VAL A 385 -32.84 6.97 -23.89
N PRO A 386 -32.52 8.26 -23.71
CA PRO A 386 -33.53 9.31 -23.70
C PRO A 386 -33.94 9.67 -25.13
N SER A 387 -35.22 9.99 -25.33
CA SER A 387 -35.74 10.52 -26.60
C SER A 387 -35.48 12.03 -26.76
N ASP A 388 -35.22 12.73 -25.66
CA ASP A 388 -34.89 14.15 -25.57
C ASP A 388 -33.85 14.33 -24.44
N MET A 389 -32.69 14.92 -24.76
CA MET A 389 -31.62 15.10 -23.78
C MET A 389 -31.94 16.17 -22.73
N LEU A 390 -32.85 17.10 -23.05
CA LEU A 390 -33.35 18.13 -22.12
C LEU A 390 -34.28 17.53 -21.05
N HIS A 391 -34.88 16.37 -21.35
CA HIS A 391 -35.88 15.69 -20.52
C HIS A 391 -35.51 14.23 -20.19
N SER A 392 -34.20 13.91 -20.19
CA SER A 392 -33.65 12.63 -19.73
C SER A 392 -34.28 12.20 -18.41
N GLU A 393 -34.90 11.00 -18.38
CA GLU A 393 -35.55 10.50 -17.17
C GLU A 393 -34.57 10.33 -15.99
N ILE A 394 -33.29 10.03 -16.26
CA ILE A 394 -32.24 9.93 -15.23
C ILE A 394 -31.97 11.31 -14.64
N PHE A 395 -31.82 12.34 -15.48
CA PHE A 395 -31.59 13.70 -14.98
C PHE A 395 -32.84 14.26 -14.27
N GLN A 396 -34.05 13.96 -14.76
CA GLN A 396 -35.30 14.31 -14.09
C GLN A 396 -35.46 13.60 -12.74
N LEU A 397 -34.98 12.36 -12.59
CA LEU A 397 -34.91 11.68 -11.28
C LEU A 397 -34.02 12.46 -10.30
N TYR A 398 -32.83 12.91 -10.72
CA TYR A 398 -31.98 13.77 -9.88
C TYR A 398 -32.65 15.11 -9.55
N LYS A 399 -33.26 15.80 -10.52
CA LYS A 399 -33.97 17.08 -10.30
C LYS A 399 -35.16 16.95 -9.36
N LYS A 400 -35.85 15.81 -9.38
CA LYS A 400 -36.95 15.51 -8.45
C LYS A 400 -36.48 15.25 -7.02
N HIS A 401 -35.28 14.67 -6.86
CA HIS A 401 -34.78 14.23 -5.56
C HIS A 401 -33.84 15.24 -4.87
N PHE A 402 -33.06 16.01 -5.63
CA PHE A 402 -32.06 16.93 -5.10
C PHE A 402 -32.40 18.38 -5.44
N SER A 403 -32.30 19.27 -4.46
CA SER A 403 -32.41 20.72 -4.67
C SER A 403 -31.33 21.24 -5.63
N ASN A 404 -31.63 22.31 -6.38
CA ASN A 404 -30.69 23.01 -7.26
C ASN A 404 -29.46 23.56 -6.51
N ARG A 405 -28.44 22.72 -6.33
CA ARG A 405 -27.18 23.00 -5.61
C ARG A 405 -26.05 22.17 -6.20
N GLY A 406 -24.82 22.67 -6.09
CA GLY A 406 -23.62 21.93 -6.47
C GLY A 406 -23.35 20.74 -5.55
N ALA A 407 -22.96 19.61 -6.14
CA ALA A 407 -22.49 18.40 -5.46
C ALA A 407 -21.44 17.68 -6.32
N TYR A 408 -21.10 16.43 -5.97
CA TYR A 408 -20.00 15.69 -6.59
C TYR A 408 -20.51 14.51 -7.45
N PRO A 409 -20.01 14.33 -8.68
CA PRO A 409 -20.39 13.23 -9.56
C PRO A 409 -20.28 11.83 -8.93
N LEU A 410 -19.24 11.55 -8.13
CA LEU A 410 -19.09 10.27 -7.44
C LEU A 410 -20.26 9.98 -6.46
N LYS A 411 -20.80 11.00 -5.79
CA LYS A 411 -21.99 10.83 -4.93
C LYS A 411 -23.23 10.50 -5.76
N ALA A 412 -23.34 11.08 -6.95
CA ALA A 412 -24.44 10.85 -7.87
C ALA A 412 -24.43 9.40 -8.41
N ILE A 413 -23.25 8.93 -8.82
CA ILE A 413 -23.01 7.53 -9.22
C ILE A 413 -23.41 6.59 -8.07
N ASN A 414 -22.84 6.79 -6.88
CA ASN A 414 -23.11 5.94 -5.71
C ASN A 414 -24.58 5.96 -5.28
N TRP A 415 -25.29 7.07 -5.45
CA TRP A 415 -26.72 7.14 -5.18
C TRP A 415 -27.53 6.33 -6.20
N PHE A 416 -27.29 6.50 -7.50
CA PHE A 416 -28.01 5.74 -8.53
C PHE A 416 -27.78 4.22 -8.39
N PHE A 417 -26.53 3.80 -8.26
CA PHE A 417 -26.16 2.38 -8.24
C PHE A 417 -26.37 1.71 -6.87
N ASN A 418 -25.91 2.34 -5.77
CA ASN A 418 -25.91 1.73 -4.42
C ASN A 418 -26.94 2.33 -3.46
N GLY A 419 -27.64 3.41 -3.84
CA GLY A 419 -28.68 4.07 -3.03
C GLY A 419 -28.12 5.07 -2.03
N VAL A 420 -26.83 5.42 -2.08
CA VAL A 420 -26.15 6.18 -1.03
C VAL A 420 -25.43 7.40 -1.60
N PHE A 421 -25.84 8.62 -1.21
CA PHE A 421 -25.28 9.88 -1.70
C PHE A 421 -23.98 10.31 -0.99
N TYR A 422 -23.04 9.37 -0.82
CA TYR A 422 -21.73 9.58 -0.21
C TYR A 422 -20.60 9.20 -1.17
N ARG A 423 -19.38 9.70 -0.90
CA ARG A 423 -18.18 9.34 -1.69
C ARG A 423 -17.60 7.98 -1.29
N LYS A 424 -17.68 7.64 0.00
CA LYS A 424 -17.35 6.33 0.56
C LYS A 424 -18.65 5.60 0.90
N LEU A 425 -18.63 4.28 0.77
CA LEU A 425 -19.76 3.40 1.03
C LEU A 425 -19.39 2.45 2.18
N TYR A 426 -20.36 2.16 3.02
CA TYR A 426 -20.26 1.23 4.13
C TYR A 426 -21.49 0.31 4.15
N ASP A 427 -21.34 -0.92 4.63
CA ASP A 427 -22.46 -1.89 4.69
C ASP A 427 -23.60 -1.42 5.61
N THR A 428 -23.28 -0.53 6.56
CA THR A 428 -24.23 0.13 7.47
C THR A 428 -25.02 1.28 6.83
N ASP A 429 -24.65 1.74 5.63
CA ASP A 429 -25.35 2.83 4.96
C ASP A 429 -26.76 2.39 4.54
N ARG A 430 -27.77 3.19 4.95
CA ARG A 430 -29.16 2.97 4.57
C ARG A 430 -29.37 3.44 3.12
N PRO A 431 -29.74 2.56 2.18
CA PRO A 431 -30.01 2.96 0.82
C PRO A 431 -31.34 3.72 0.72
N ASP A 432 -31.35 4.69 -0.18
CA ASP A 432 -32.53 5.43 -0.59
C ASP A 432 -33.46 4.57 -1.46
N PRO A 433 -34.75 4.40 -1.12
CA PRO A 433 -35.70 3.63 -1.91
C PRO A 433 -36.02 4.26 -3.29
N ALA A 434 -35.63 5.51 -3.55
CA ALA A 434 -35.78 6.15 -4.86
C ALA A 434 -34.63 5.82 -5.84
N ALA A 435 -33.60 5.10 -5.39
CA ALA A 435 -32.43 4.74 -6.18
C ALA A 435 -31.82 3.40 -5.72
N GLY A 436 -30.51 3.20 -5.88
CA GLY A 436 -29.85 1.94 -5.50
C GLY A 436 -30.22 0.75 -6.38
N PHE A 437 -30.52 1.02 -7.66
CA PHE A 437 -31.07 0.06 -8.61
C PHE A 437 -30.22 -1.20 -8.82
N PHE A 438 -28.93 -1.15 -8.47
CA PHE A 438 -27.97 -2.25 -8.62
C PHE A 438 -27.31 -2.64 -7.28
N ARG A 439 -27.84 -2.19 -6.14
CA ARG A 439 -27.26 -2.48 -4.81
C ARG A 439 -27.24 -3.98 -4.50
N ALA A 440 -28.22 -4.75 -4.99
CA ALA A 440 -28.28 -6.20 -4.77
C ALA A 440 -27.05 -6.93 -5.34
N GLN A 441 -26.48 -6.43 -6.44
CA GLN A 441 -25.30 -6.97 -7.11
C GLN A 441 -24.00 -6.35 -6.57
N LEU A 442 -24.02 -5.05 -6.26
CA LEU A 442 -22.82 -4.28 -5.89
C LEU A 442 -22.52 -4.25 -4.38
N GLY A 443 -23.51 -4.43 -3.52
CA GLY A 443 -23.37 -4.19 -2.09
C GLY A 443 -22.85 -2.78 -1.79
N SER A 444 -21.72 -2.70 -1.09
CA SER A 444 -20.97 -1.47 -0.78
C SER A 444 -19.86 -1.13 -1.79
N HIS A 445 -19.75 -1.85 -2.91
CA HIS A 445 -18.77 -1.52 -3.95
C HIS A 445 -19.28 -0.40 -4.86
N SER A 446 -18.47 0.66 -5.00
CA SER A 446 -18.73 1.75 -5.94
C SER A 446 -18.26 1.38 -7.34
N LEU A 447 -19.05 1.71 -8.36
CA LEU A 447 -18.62 1.68 -9.76
C LEU A 447 -17.83 2.94 -10.16
N GLY A 448 -17.79 3.97 -9.31
CA GLY A 448 -17.14 5.24 -9.60
C GLY A 448 -15.79 5.41 -8.91
N ALA A 449 -14.86 6.09 -9.58
CA ALA A 449 -13.63 6.59 -8.97
C ALA A 449 -13.53 8.11 -9.17
N GLU A 450 -12.96 8.83 -8.20
CA GLU A 450 -12.75 10.29 -8.25
C GLU A 450 -11.27 10.61 -8.01
N TYR A 451 -10.71 11.48 -8.84
CA TYR A 451 -9.31 11.88 -8.85
C TYR A 451 -9.22 13.39 -8.62
N VAL A 452 -8.35 13.84 -7.71
CA VAL A 452 -8.26 15.24 -7.27
C VAL A 452 -6.82 15.64 -6.97
N GLY A 453 -6.51 16.95 -7.02
CA GLY A 453 -5.24 17.49 -6.54
C GLY A 453 -4.02 16.91 -7.27
N MET A 454 -3.17 16.14 -6.59
CA MET A 454 -1.95 15.60 -7.20
C MET A 454 -2.21 14.59 -8.33
N ASP A 455 -3.40 13.99 -8.40
CA ASP A 455 -3.79 13.13 -9.53
C ASP A 455 -4.01 13.88 -10.84
N LEU A 456 -4.07 15.21 -10.81
CA LEU A 456 -4.26 16.05 -12.00
C LEU A 456 -2.94 16.65 -12.50
N LYS A 457 -1.79 16.29 -11.92
CA LYS A 457 -0.49 16.56 -12.54
C LYS A 457 -0.45 15.91 -13.93
N ARG A 458 0.22 16.54 -14.91
CA ARG A 458 0.29 16.12 -16.33
C ARG A 458 0.37 14.59 -16.49
N ASP A 459 1.37 13.95 -15.90
CA ASP A 459 1.63 12.53 -16.11
C ASP A 459 0.53 11.65 -15.49
N ARG A 460 0.03 12.02 -14.30
CA ARG A 460 -1.12 11.36 -13.65
C ARG A 460 -2.41 11.48 -14.47
N PHE A 461 -2.73 12.69 -14.94
CA PHE A 461 -3.92 12.95 -15.74
C PHE A 461 -3.94 12.13 -17.03
N ASN A 462 -2.80 12.10 -17.74
CA ASN A 462 -2.62 11.26 -18.92
C ASN A 462 -2.79 9.77 -18.61
N ALA A 463 -2.12 9.29 -17.56
CA ALA A 463 -2.18 7.89 -17.13
C ALA A 463 -3.61 7.45 -16.77
N ILE A 464 -4.35 8.27 -16.00
CA ILE A 464 -5.72 7.98 -15.57
C ILE A 464 -6.65 7.87 -16.78
N ILE A 465 -6.55 8.78 -17.76
CA ILE A 465 -7.38 8.75 -18.97
C ILE A 465 -7.01 7.55 -19.86
N LYS A 466 -5.72 7.26 -20.07
CA LYS A 466 -5.26 6.07 -20.81
C LYS A 466 -5.77 4.78 -20.16
N GLN A 467 -5.71 4.69 -18.82
CA GLN A 467 -6.21 3.56 -18.06
C GLN A 467 -7.73 3.43 -18.19
N ALA A 468 -8.48 4.54 -18.09
CA ALA A 468 -9.93 4.54 -18.21
C ALA A 468 -10.39 4.08 -19.60
N LEU A 469 -9.79 4.60 -20.67
CA LEU A 469 -10.06 4.18 -22.05
C LEU A 469 -9.74 2.69 -22.26
N SER A 470 -8.58 2.23 -21.80
CA SER A 470 -8.16 0.81 -21.88
C SER A 470 -9.08 -0.12 -21.10
N SER A 471 -9.58 0.35 -19.95
CA SER A 471 -10.49 -0.39 -19.07
C SER A 471 -11.97 -0.22 -19.43
N GLN A 472 -12.28 0.38 -20.58
CA GLN A 472 -13.63 0.58 -21.09
C GLN A 472 -14.54 1.38 -20.14
N GLN A 473 -13.98 2.36 -19.42
CA GLN A 473 -14.69 3.21 -18.46
C GLN A 473 -15.26 4.48 -19.12
N GLY A 474 -16.40 4.94 -18.62
CA GLY A 474 -16.94 6.27 -18.91
C GLY A 474 -16.18 7.34 -18.13
N ILE A 475 -16.07 8.56 -18.68
CA ILE A 475 -15.23 9.62 -18.11
C ILE A 475 -16.01 10.96 -18.07
N LEU A 476 -15.88 11.69 -16.97
CA LEU A 476 -16.26 13.09 -16.87
C LEU A 476 -15.19 13.88 -16.12
N PHE A 477 -15.13 15.19 -16.31
CA PHE A 477 -14.18 16.06 -15.62
C PHE A 477 -14.82 17.34 -15.12
N ILE A 478 -14.14 17.99 -14.18
CA ILE A 478 -14.59 19.23 -13.55
C ILE A 478 -13.55 20.31 -13.79
N VAL A 479 -14.00 21.43 -14.34
CA VAL A 479 -13.19 22.62 -14.59
C VAL A 479 -13.47 23.73 -13.58
N ASN A 480 -12.46 24.56 -13.30
CA ASN A 480 -12.60 25.79 -12.52
C ASN A 480 -12.88 26.97 -13.45
N ILE A 481 -14.11 27.48 -13.43
CA ILE A 481 -14.57 28.57 -14.31
C ILE A 481 -14.29 29.97 -13.73
N GLY A 482 -13.43 30.07 -12.71
CA GLY A 482 -12.73 31.29 -12.29
C GLY A 482 -13.55 32.33 -11.51
N LYS A 483 -14.89 32.32 -11.61
CA LYS A 483 -15.75 33.20 -10.80
C LYS A 483 -15.89 32.63 -9.38
N ALA A 484 -15.16 33.19 -8.41
CA ALA A 484 -15.27 32.86 -6.99
C ALA A 484 -15.18 31.34 -6.67
N TRP A 485 -14.24 30.63 -7.30
CA TRP A 485 -14.05 29.17 -7.18
C TRP A 485 -15.24 28.31 -7.63
N SER A 486 -16.16 28.86 -8.43
CA SER A 486 -17.19 28.04 -9.09
C SER A 486 -16.56 27.01 -10.03
N THR A 487 -17.11 25.80 -9.96
CA THR A 487 -16.69 24.66 -10.76
C THR A 487 -17.83 24.21 -11.66
N HIS A 488 -17.48 23.55 -12.77
CA HIS A 488 -18.45 23.03 -13.73
C HIS A 488 -18.07 21.63 -14.17
N ALA A 489 -19.02 20.70 -14.13
CA ALA A 489 -18.83 19.30 -14.50
C ALA A 489 -19.34 19.05 -15.93
N VAL A 490 -18.55 18.33 -16.72
CA VAL A 490 -18.79 18.05 -18.15
C VAL A 490 -18.36 16.63 -18.50
N THR A 491 -19.02 16.01 -19.49
CA THR A 491 -18.75 14.60 -19.86
C THR A 491 -17.72 14.52 -20.98
N LEU A 492 -16.79 13.56 -20.90
CA LEU A 492 -15.73 13.31 -21.88
C LEU A 492 -16.03 12.02 -22.66
N TRP A 493 -16.14 12.12 -23.98
CA TRP A 493 -16.47 10.99 -24.85
C TRP A 493 -15.32 10.53 -25.74
N GLY A 494 -14.31 11.38 -25.98
CA GLY A 494 -13.13 11.02 -26.74
C GLY A 494 -11.93 11.91 -26.45
N VAL A 495 -10.77 11.49 -26.93
CA VAL A 495 -9.46 12.08 -26.64
C VAL A 495 -8.56 11.93 -27.86
N LYS A 496 -7.80 12.97 -28.20
CA LYS A 496 -6.67 12.89 -29.15
C LYS A 496 -5.35 13.10 -28.42
N PHE A 497 -4.38 12.28 -28.75
CA PHE A 497 -3.03 12.35 -28.23
C PHE A 497 -2.06 12.96 -29.26
N ASP A 498 -1.05 13.68 -28.78
CA ASP A 498 0.05 14.19 -29.60
C ASP A 498 1.08 13.09 -29.91
N ALA A 499 2.18 13.46 -30.58
CA ALA A 499 3.24 12.55 -30.98
C ALA A 499 4.02 11.92 -29.81
N ASP A 500 3.96 12.52 -28.61
CA ASP A 500 4.58 12.01 -27.39
C ASP A 500 3.58 11.14 -26.57
N GLY A 501 2.34 11.02 -27.04
CA GLY A 501 1.27 10.32 -26.33
C GLY A 501 0.68 11.11 -25.16
N LEU A 502 0.88 12.44 -25.10
CA LEU A 502 0.17 13.32 -24.17
C LEU A 502 -1.16 13.78 -24.79
N ILE A 503 -2.13 14.13 -23.96
CA ILE A 503 -3.44 14.59 -24.44
C ILE A 503 -3.34 16.00 -25.02
N ASP A 504 -3.56 16.12 -26.32
CA ASP A 504 -3.68 17.38 -27.07
C ASP A 504 -5.12 17.90 -27.04
N THR A 505 -6.10 16.99 -27.11
CA THR A 505 -7.51 17.33 -27.30
C THR A 505 -8.45 16.45 -26.50
N LEU A 506 -9.50 17.07 -25.97
CA LEU A 506 -10.68 16.44 -25.38
C LEU A 506 -11.89 16.63 -26.29
N TYR A 507 -12.71 15.60 -26.44
CA TYR A 507 -14.00 15.64 -27.12
C TYR A 507 -15.11 15.48 -26.08
N MET A 508 -15.75 16.59 -25.73
CA MET A 508 -16.62 16.74 -24.55
C MET A 508 -17.99 17.29 -24.90
N VAL A 509 -18.96 17.13 -23.99
CA VAL A 509 -20.27 17.79 -24.06
C VAL A 509 -20.51 18.65 -22.82
N ASP A 510 -21.18 19.78 -23.00
CA ASP A 510 -21.52 20.71 -21.92
C ASP A 510 -23.04 20.80 -21.71
N ASN A 511 -23.50 20.37 -20.54
CA ASN A 511 -24.90 20.45 -20.09
C ASN A 511 -25.48 21.88 -19.96
N ASN A 512 -24.70 22.91 -20.32
CA ASN A 512 -25.17 24.27 -20.55
C ASN A 512 -25.76 24.50 -21.96
N ASP A 513 -25.51 23.63 -22.93
CA ASP A 513 -25.82 23.88 -24.35
C ASP A 513 -27.32 23.70 -24.69
N GLY A 514 -28.11 23.08 -23.81
CA GLY A 514 -29.53 22.73 -23.94
C GLY A 514 -30.48 23.84 -24.38
N ARG A 515 -30.10 25.10 -24.12
CA ARG A 515 -30.83 26.29 -24.57
C ARG A 515 -30.81 26.46 -26.10
N TYR A 516 -29.76 25.99 -26.76
CA TYR A 516 -29.50 26.17 -28.20
C TYR A 516 -29.47 24.85 -28.97
N ASP A 517 -29.10 23.74 -28.32
CA ASP A 517 -29.15 22.40 -28.89
C ASP A 517 -29.80 21.41 -27.91
N LYS A 518 -30.93 20.81 -28.32
CA LYS A 518 -31.69 19.84 -27.50
C LYS A 518 -31.31 18.39 -27.77
N ARG A 519 -30.51 18.11 -28.81
CA ARG A 519 -30.03 16.76 -29.15
C ARG A 519 -28.61 16.53 -28.67
N GLY A 520 -27.82 17.60 -28.61
CA GLY A 520 -26.47 17.63 -28.05
C GLY A 520 -25.40 17.75 -29.12
N THR A 521 -24.28 18.35 -28.74
CA THR A 521 -23.14 18.61 -29.62
C THR A 521 -21.85 18.33 -28.88
N ILE A 522 -20.98 17.50 -29.47
CA ILE A 522 -19.61 17.36 -28.97
C ILE A 522 -18.79 18.57 -29.42
N ARG A 523 -18.00 19.09 -28.49
CA ARG A 523 -17.03 20.17 -28.69
C ARG A 523 -15.62 19.62 -28.60
N GLU A 524 -14.76 20.08 -29.52
CA GLU A 524 -13.31 20.00 -29.40
C GLU A 524 -12.82 20.99 -28.34
N MET A 525 -11.98 20.51 -27.44
CA MET A 525 -11.37 21.31 -26.38
C MET A 525 -9.88 20.97 -26.28
N LYS A 526 -9.02 21.87 -26.78
CA LYS A 526 -7.57 21.73 -26.66
C LYS A 526 -7.11 21.72 -25.21
N VAL A 527 -6.02 21.01 -24.94
CA VAL A 527 -5.34 20.95 -23.65
C VAL A 527 -3.96 21.58 -23.76
N LYS A 528 -3.56 22.32 -22.73
CA LYS A 528 -2.18 22.78 -22.55
C LYS A 528 -1.74 22.52 -21.13
N TYR A 529 -0.52 22.00 -20.97
CA TYR A 529 0.07 21.77 -19.67
C TYR A 529 0.82 23.01 -19.17
N LEU A 530 0.38 23.58 -18.04
CA LEU A 530 0.93 24.81 -17.47
C LEU A 530 1.24 24.63 -15.97
N PRO A 531 2.21 25.37 -15.40
CA PRO A 531 2.49 25.37 -13.98
C PRO A 531 1.26 25.72 -13.13
N TYR A 532 1.08 25.05 -11.99
CA TYR A 532 -0.03 25.30 -11.06
C TYR A 532 -0.03 26.74 -10.52
N SER A 533 1.15 27.29 -10.23
CA SER A 533 1.36 28.68 -9.82
C SER A 533 2.82 29.11 -10.07
N SER A 534 3.15 30.38 -9.84
CA SER A 534 4.55 30.85 -9.83
C SER A 534 5.43 30.20 -8.74
N THR A 535 4.82 29.61 -7.71
CA THR A 535 5.49 28.91 -6.60
C THR A 535 5.38 27.39 -6.67
N ASN A 536 4.57 26.85 -7.58
CA ASN A 536 4.43 25.43 -7.82
C ASN A 536 4.62 25.14 -9.33
N PRO A 537 5.83 24.68 -9.74
CA PRO A 537 6.15 24.43 -11.14
C PRO A 537 5.54 23.14 -11.71
N ASP A 538 4.86 22.32 -10.89
CA ASP A 538 4.15 21.13 -11.36
C ASP A 538 3.17 21.50 -12.48
N LEU A 539 3.21 20.73 -13.58
CA LEU A 539 2.35 20.95 -14.73
C LEU A 539 0.97 20.31 -14.55
N TYR A 540 -0.08 21.05 -14.87
CA TYR A 540 -1.49 20.63 -14.81
C TYR A 540 -2.18 20.88 -16.17
N PRO A 541 -3.24 20.12 -16.51
CA PRO A 541 -4.04 20.36 -17.71
C PRO A 541 -4.92 21.62 -17.57
N TYR A 542 -4.73 22.54 -18.52
CA TYR A 542 -5.59 23.70 -18.74
C TYR A 542 -6.30 23.58 -20.08
N VAL A 543 -7.51 24.11 -20.14
CA VAL A 543 -8.36 24.22 -21.34
C VAL A 543 -8.64 25.69 -21.65
N PRO A 544 -8.95 26.05 -22.91
CA PRO A 544 -9.25 27.42 -23.29
C PRO A 544 -10.54 27.93 -22.66
N ASN A 545 -10.57 29.22 -22.32
CA ASN A 545 -11.80 29.97 -22.11
C ASN A 545 -12.43 30.40 -23.45
N SER A 546 -13.56 31.10 -23.42
CA SER A 546 -14.27 31.58 -24.61
C SER A 546 -13.48 32.55 -25.51
N LEU A 547 -12.31 33.04 -25.08
CA LEU A 547 -11.38 33.85 -25.87
C LEU A 547 -10.19 33.03 -26.41
N GLY A 548 -10.19 31.70 -26.24
CA GLY A 548 -9.09 30.82 -26.63
C GLY A 548 -7.91 30.78 -25.64
N ASN A 549 -7.96 31.53 -24.54
CA ASN A 549 -6.86 31.60 -23.58
C ASN A 549 -6.92 30.43 -22.59
N PHE A 550 -5.82 29.68 -22.46
CA PHE A 550 -5.67 28.51 -21.56
C PHE A 550 -5.60 28.92 -20.09
N THR A 551 -6.71 29.36 -19.51
CA THR A 551 -6.80 29.85 -18.12
C THR A 551 -7.67 28.96 -17.23
N ILE A 552 -8.39 28.00 -17.78
CA ILE A 552 -9.34 27.15 -17.06
C ILE A 552 -8.64 25.84 -16.72
N ARG A 553 -8.40 25.55 -15.44
CA ARG A 553 -7.77 24.30 -14.99
C ARG A 553 -8.82 23.18 -14.86
N ILE A 554 -8.45 21.95 -15.22
CA ILE A 554 -9.20 20.75 -14.83
C ILE A 554 -8.78 20.39 -13.40
N GLU A 555 -9.71 20.50 -12.45
CA GLU A 555 -9.46 20.32 -11.01
C GLU A 555 -9.66 18.88 -10.53
N SER A 556 -10.56 18.16 -11.19
CA SER A 556 -10.87 16.77 -10.88
C SER A 556 -11.45 16.01 -12.06
N LEU A 557 -11.36 14.68 -11.97
CA LEU A 557 -11.86 13.73 -12.95
C LEU A 557 -12.63 12.63 -12.22
N CYS A 558 -13.70 12.11 -12.82
CA CYS A 558 -14.45 10.97 -12.31
C CYS A 558 -14.65 9.95 -13.42
N THR A 559 -14.42 8.67 -13.12
CA THR A 559 -14.67 7.56 -14.05
C THR A 559 -15.83 6.69 -13.56
N LEU A 560 -16.47 5.98 -14.50
CA LEU A 560 -17.50 4.99 -14.23
C LEU A 560 -17.12 3.65 -14.87
N SER A 561 -16.90 2.63 -14.05
CA SER A 561 -16.66 1.25 -14.48
C SER A 561 -17.93 0.59 -15.01
N LEU A 562 -17.79 -0.26 -16.04
CA LEU A 562 -18.88 -1.15 -16.48
C LEU A 562 -19.27 -2.18 -15.42
N GLY A 563 -18.39 -2.49 -14.45
CA GLY A 563 -18.70 -3.36 -13.32
C GLY A 563 -18.93 -4.82 -13.67
N ARG A 564 -18.34 -5.32 -14.77
CA ARG A 564 -18.51 -6.69 -15.31
C ARG A 564 -18.14 -7.81 -14.32
N GLU A 565 -17.38 -7.48 -13.29
CA GLU A 565 -17.05 -8.35 -12.16
C GLU A 565 -18.26 -8.63 -11.24
N TRP A 566 -19.20 -7.68 -11.13
CA TRP A 566 -20.40 -7.75 -10.28
C TRP A 566 -21.72 -7.83 -11.07
N ILE A 567 -21.78 -7.19 -12.24
CA ILE A 567 -22.95 -7.10 -13.11
C ILE A 567 -22.79 -8.12 -14.25
N LYS A 568 -23.67 -9.12 -14.27
CA LYS A 568 -23.66 -10.26 -15.19
C LYS A 568 -25.00 -10.40 -15.91
#